data_AF-A0A3L8RLY9-F1
#
_entry.id   AF-A0A3L8RLY9-F1
#
_cell.length_a   1.000
_cell.length_b   1.000
_cell.length_c   1.000
_cell.angle_alpha   90.00
_cell.angle_beta   90.00
_cell.angle_gamma   90.00
#
_symmetry.space_group_name_H-M   'P 1'
#
loop_
_entity.id
_entity.type
_entity.pdbx_description
1 polymer ?
#
loop_
_entity_poly.entity_id
_entity_poly.type
_entity_poly.pdbx_seq_one_letter_code
_entity_poly.pdbx_strand_id
1 'polypeptide(L)'
;MPTLFGLDEDAAPPPPRASPAPEPQPAGIRPAAARLVPTSSPDMADPKRRPLLLLVVDCPYCDHQHIHPGGHIGAPRPCPRRSRCVGHPGGSYYFPEVSR
;
A
#
# COMPACT_ATOMS: atom_id res chain seq x y z
N MET A 1 8.51 65.33 3.47
CA MET A 1 8.53 64.22 2.49
C MET A 1 8.36 62.92 3.28
N PRO A 2 7.13 62.44 3.51
CA PRO A 2 6.85 61.33 4.41
C PRO A 2 6.96 59.95 3.73
N THR A 3 7.65 59.04 4.41
CA THR A 3 7.58 57.56 4.44
C THR A 3 7.05 56.79 3.22
N LEU A 4 7.98 56.05 2.61
CA LEU A 4 7.81 55.00 1.61
C LEU A 4 7.27 53.75 2.32
N PHE A 5 5.94 53.65 2.44
CA PHE A 5 5.22 52.60 3.18
C PHE A 5 5.74 51.19 2.81
N GLY A 6 6.44 50.56 3.76
CA GLY A 6 6.71 49.13 3.77
C GLY A 6 5.39 48.40 3.86
N LEU A 7 5.04 47.69 2.78
CA LEU A 7 3.95 46.73 2.76
C LEU A 7 4.42 45.52 3.56
N ASP A 8 3.82 45.37 4.73
CA ASP A 8 3.81 44.16 5.55
C ASP A 8 3.17 43.05 4.69
N GLU A 9 4.01 42.20 4.11
CA GLU A 9 3.55 41.08 3.29
C GLU A 9 3.07 39.99 4.25
N ASP A 10 1.76 40.04 4.55
CA ASP A 10 1.04 39.04 5.32
C ASP A 10 1.23 37.67 4.63
N ALA A 11 2.20 36.90 5.13
CA ALA A 11 2.50 35.57 4.65
C ALA A 11 1.33 34.65 4.97
N ALA A 12 0.35 34.61 4.07
CA ALA A 12 -0.77 33.69 4.14
C ALA A 12 -0.22 32.26 4.34
N PRO A 13 -0.70 31.50 5.34
CA PRO A 13 -0.23 30.15 5.57
C PRO A 13 -0.50 29.29 4.32
N PRO A 14 0.43 28.39 3.96
CA PRO A 14 0.25 27.54 2.79
C PRO A 14 -1.05 26.73 2.94
N PRO A 15 -1.79 26.49 1.83
CA PRO A 15 -3.03 25.73 1.90
C PRO A 15 -2.76 24.35 2.53
N PRO A 16 -3.68 23.86 3.39
CA PRO A 16 -3.52 22.55 4.01
C PRO A 16 -3.33 21.52 2.89
N ARG A 17 -2.26 20.74 2.98
CA ARG A 17 -2.00 19.63 2.06
C ARG A 17 -3.25 18.76 2.04
N ALA A 18 -3.92 18.70 0.89
CA ALA A 18 -5.06 17.82 0.70
C ALA A 18 -4.61 16.41 1.09
N SER A 19 -5.17 15.89 2.18
CA SER A 19 -5.02 14.46 2.48
C SER A 19 -5.59 13.70 1.29
N PRO A 20 -4.93 12.64 0.78
CA PRO A 20 -5.46 11.88 -0.33
C PRO A 20 -6.88 11.45 0.01
N ALA A 21 -7.86 11.91 -0.77
CA ALA A 21 -9.23 11.46 -0.59
C ALA A 21 -9.25 9.92 -0.74
N PRO A 22 -9.96 9.17 0.12
CA PRO A 22 -10.06 7.73 -0.04
C PRO A 22 -10.57 7.42 -1.44
N GLU A 23 -9.84 6.57 -2.18
CA GLU A 23 -10.26 6.15 -3.52
C GLU A 23 -11.70 5.59 -3.46
N PRO A 24 -12.57 5.90 -4.44
CA PRO A 24 -13.94 5.38 -4.47
C PRO A 24 -13.93 3.85 -4.37
N GLN A 25 -14.54 3.31 -3.32
CA GLN A 25 -14.60 1.86 -3.13
C GLN A 25 -15.55 1.26 -4.17
N PRO A 26 -15.11 0.34 -5.04
CA PRO A 26 -16.00 -0.36 -5.94
C PRO A 26 -16.98 -1.19 -5.11
N ALA A 27 -18.29 -1.04 -5.37
CA ALA A 27 -19.33 -1.78 -4.66
C ALA A 27 -19.03 -3.29 -4.69
N GLY A 28 -18.94 -3.91 -3.51
CA GLY A 28 -18.67 -5.35 -3.37
C GLY A 28 -17.19 -5.76 -3.25
N ILE A 29 -16.23 -4.81 -3.24
CA ILE A 29 -14.82 -5.12 -2.95
C ILE A 29 -14.45 -4.67 -1.53
N ARG A 30 -14.01 -5.60 -0.68
CA ARG A 30 -13.62 -5.30 0.71
C ARG A 30 -12.13 -4.97 0.83
N PRO A 31 -11.72 -3.97 1.64
CA PRO A 31 -10.31 -3.78 1.96
C PRO A 31 -9.81 -4.96 2.80
N ALA A 32 -8.57 -5.38 2.56
CA ALA A 32 -7.87 -6.41 3.30
C ALA A 32 -6.54 -5.85 3.79
N ALA A 33 -6.19 -6.15 5.04
CA ALA A 33 -4.87 -5.82 5.57
C ALA A 33 -3.81 -6.68 4.89
N ALA A 34 -2.69 -6.07 4.51
CA ALA A 34 -1.59 -6.76 3.85
C ALA A 34 -0.24 -6.26 4.35
N ARG A 35 0.72 -7.18 4.45
CA ARG A 35 2.09 -6.91 4.89
C ARG A 35 3.09 -7.69 4.04
N LEU A 36 4.27 -7.10 3.82
CA LEU A 36 5.41 -7.80 3.22
C LEU A 36 6.28 -8.40 4.31
N VAL A 37 6.61 -9.68 4.19
CA VAL A 37 7.45 -10.40 5.13
C VAL A 37 8.65 -10.97 4.39
N PRO A 38 9.90 -10.64 4.78
CA PRO A 38 11.07 -11.27 4.21
C PRO A 38 11.22 -12.71 4.70
N THR A 39 11.60 -13.59 3.79
CA THR A 39 12.09 -14.93 4.14
C THR A 39 13.45 -14.84 4.83
N SER A 40 13.77 -15.83 5.67
CA SER A 40 15.04 -15.86 6.41
C SER A 40 16.24 -16.26 5.55
N SER A 41 15.99 -16.95 4.43
CA SER A 41 17.01 -17.53 3.57
C SER A 41 17.10 -16.78 2.25
N PRO A 42 18.31 -16.67 1.65
CA PRO A 42 18.46 -16.09 0.32
C PRO A 42 17.68 -16.91 -0.71
N ASP A 43 17.02 -16.24 -1.65
CA ASP A 43 16.42 -16.91 -2.78
C ASP A 43 17.51 -17.39 -3.74
N MET A 44 17.57 -18.70 -3.96
CA MET A 44 18.57 -19.30 -4.84
C MET A 44 18.28 -19.03 -6.33
N ALA A 45 17.06 -18.62 -6.68
CA ALA A 45 16.67 -18.24 -8.03
C ALA A 45 16.97 -16.77 -8.35
N ASP A 46 17.23 -15.90 -7.36
CA ASP A 46 17.62 -14.51 -7.58
C ASP A 46 19.13 -14.42 -7.85
N PRO A 47 19.57 -13.80 -8.96
CA PRO A 47 21.00 -13.63 -9.27
C PRO A 47 21.77 -12.86 -8.19
N LYS A 48 21.08 -12.01 -7.41
CA LYS A 48 21.66 -11.23 -6.31
C LYS A 48 21.48 -11.92 -4.95
N ARG A 49 20.98 -13.16 -4.91
CA ARG A 49 20.71 -13.94 -3.68
C ARG A 49 19.88 -13.17 -2.65
N ARG A 50 19.01 -12.26 -3.09
CA ARG A 50 18.19 -11.47 -2.17
C ARG A 50 17.11 -12.35 -1.56
N PRO A 51 16.76 -12.18 -0.28
CA PRO A 51 15.64 -12.89 0.29
C PRO A 51 14.33 -12.57 -0.45
N LEU A 52 13.49 -13.59 -0.60
CA LEU A 52 12.14 -13.43 -1.15
C LEU A 52 11.28 -12.63 -0.16
N LEU A 53 10.45 -11.74 -0.69
CA LEU A 53 9.37 -11.10 0.06
C LEU A 53 8.07 -11.88 -0.19
N LEU A 54 7.38 -12.20 0.89
CA LEU A 54 6.04 -12.79 0.89
C LEU A 54 5.02 -11.68 1.16
N LEU A 55 4.03 -11.55 0.30
CA LEU A 55 2.86 -10.71 0.56
C LEU A 55 1.86 -11.53 1.37
N VAL A 56 1.71 -11.21 2.66
CA VAL A 56 0.76 -11.85 3.56
C VAL A 56 -0.48 -10.99 3.67
N VAL A 57 -1.63 -11.59 3.41
CA VAL A 57 -2.93 -10.94 3.38
C VAL A 57 -3.84 -11.57 4.42
N ASP A 58 -4.47 -10.74 5.24
CA ASP A 58 -5.55 -11.16 6.14
C ASP A 58 -6.88 -11.07 5.37
N CYS A 59 -7.38 -12.21 4.87
CA CYS A 59 -8.51 -12.25 3.94
C CYS A 59 -9.85 -11.98 4.66
N PRO A 60 -10.64 -10.99 4.21
CA PRO A 60 -11.87 -10.58 4.89
C PRO A 60 -13.05 -11.54 4.70
N TYR A 61 -12.88 -12.61 3.91
CA TYR A 61 -13.96 -13.53 3.55
C TYR A 61 -13.86 -14.90 4.22
N CYS A 62 -12.65 -15.43 4.39
CA CYS A 62 -12.45 -16.79 4.91
C CYS A 62 -11.75 -16.81 6.27
N ASP A 63 -11.37 -15.66 6.83
CA ASP A 63 -10.60 -15.55 8.08
C ASP A 63 -9.28 -16.35 8.08
N HIS A 64 -8.71 -16.60 6.91
CA HIS A 64 -7.40 -17.22 6.74
C HIS A 64 -6.39 -16.22 6.16
N GLN A 65 -5.11 -16.46 6.46
CA GLN A 65 -4.02 -15.74 5.82
C GLN A 65 -3.72 -16.32 4.44
N HIS A 66 -3.65 -15.45 3.44
CA HIS A 66 -3.22 -15.81 2.09
C HIS A 66 -1.80 -15.30 1.86
N ILE A 67 -0.93 -16.16 1.36
CA ILE A 67 0.46 -15.83 1.07
C ILE A 67 0.64 -15.80 -0.45
N HIS A 68 1.12 -14.67 -0.95
CA HIS A 68 1.40 -14.42 -2.36
C HIS A 68 2.88 -14.06 -2.58
N PRO A 69 3.40 -14.20 -3.81
CA PRO A 69 4.69 -13.64 -4.16
C PRO A 69 4.70 -12.12 -3.95
N GLY A 70 5.65 -11.61 -3.17
CA GLY A 70 5.86 -10.18 -2.91
C GLY A 70 7.10 -9.58 -3.57
N GLY A 71 7.83 -10.37 -4.38
CA GLY A 71 9.10 -9.98 -5.01
C GLY A 71 10.31 -10.31 -4.12
N HIS A 72 11.31 -9.45 -4.11
CA HIS A 72 12.54 -9.62 -3.32
C HIS A 72 12.85 -8.38 -2.51
N ILE A 73 13.68 -8.51 -1.47
CA ILE A 73 14.18 -7.35 -0.73
C ILE A 73 14.82 -6.34 -1.71
N GLY A 74 14.48 -5.06 -1.54
CA GLY A 74 14.92 -3.96 -2.42
C GLY A 74 14.23 -3.89 -3.78
N ALA A 75 13.37 -4.87 -4.12
CA ALA A 75 12.53 -4.84 -5.32
C ALA A 75 11.15 -5.46 -5.03
N PRO A 76 10.34 -4.86 -4.12
CA PRO A 76 9.01 -5.36 -3.82
C PRO A 76 8.11 -5.29 -5.06
N ARG A 77 7.35 -6.35 -5.29
CA ARG A 77 6.34 -6.46 -6.35
C ARG A 77 5.05 -6.97 -5.74
N PRO A 78 4.31 -6.12 -4.99
CA PRO A 78 2.99 -6.50 -4.54
C PRO A 78 2.14 -6.82 -5.77
N CYS A 79 1.51 -8.00 -5.78
CA CYS A 79 0.55 -8.44 -6.79
C CYS A 79 -0.54 -7.37 -7.05
N PRO A 80 -1.35 -7.51 -8.12
CA PRO A 80 -2.43 -6.56 -8.41
C PRO A 80 -3.26 -6.29 -7.16
N ARG A 81 -3.58 -5.01 -6.92
CA ARG A 81 -4.32 -4.59 -5.73
C ARG A 81 -5.70 -5.25 -5.61
N ARG A 82 -6.21 -5.94 -6.62
CA ARG A 82 -7.46 -6.70 -6.57
C ARG A 82 -7.15 -8.19 -6.58
N SER A 83 -7.64 -8.89 -5.58
CA SER A 83 -7.49 -10.34 -5.39
C SER A 83 -8.84 -11.00 -5.11
N ARG A 84 -8.92 -12.32 -5.29
CA ARG A 84 -10.15 -13.10 -5.10
C ARG A 84 -9.93 -14.19 -4.07
N CYS A 85 -10.90 -14.38 -3.17
CA CYS A 85 -10.94 -15.52 -2.26
C CYS A 85 -11.57 -16.73 -2.97
N VAL A 86 -10.86 -17.86 -3.00
CA VAL A 86 -11.39 -19.11 -3.59
C VAL A 86 -12.48 -19.73 -2.71
N GLY A 87 -12.39 -19.55 -1.38
CA GLY A 87 -13.37 -20.07 -0.42
C GLY A 87 -14.70 -19.30 -0.39
N HIS A 88 -14.82 -18.19 -1.12
CA HIS A 88 -16.05 -17.41 -1.20
C HIS A 88 -16.34 -17.02 -2.66
N PRO A 89 -17.30 -17.69 -3.34
CA PRO A 89 -17.71 -17.31 -4.69
C PRO A 89 -18.07 -15.82 -4.77
N GLY A 90 -17.41 -15.06 -5.65
CA GLY A 90 -17.59 -13.61 -5.77
C GLY A 90 -16.80 -12.75 -4.76
N GLY A 91 -16.12 -13.34 -3.78
CA GLY A 91 -15.34 -12.64 -2.77
C GLY A 91 -14.10 -11.97 -3.38
N SER A 92 -14.21 -10.68 -3.68
CA SER A 92 -13.12 -9.86 -4.23
C SER A 92 -12.67 -8.86 -3.19
N TYR A 93 -11.37 -8.77 -2.94
CA TYR A 93 -10.81 -7.85 -1.97
C TYR A 93 -9.65 -7.07 -2.56
N TYR A 94 -9.30 -5.96 -1.90
CA TYR A 94 -8.16 -5.13 -2.29
C TYR A 94 -7.28 -4.72 -1.12
N PHE A 95 -6.03 -4.38 -1.40
CA PHE A 95 -5.07 -3.91 -0.39
C PHE A 95 -4.80 -2.42 -0.61
N PRO A 96 -5.44 -1.53 0.16
CA PRO A 96 -5.22 -0.08 0.02
C PRO A 96 -3.78 0.30 0.37
N GLU A 97 -3.21 -0.40 1.34
CA GLU A 97 -1.86 -0.18 1.87
C GLU A 97 -1.20 -1.54 2.14
N VAL A 98 0.11 -1.61 1.90
CA VAL A 98 0.93 -2.79 2.20
C VAL A 98 2.04 -2.35 3.13
N SER A 99 1.95 -2.75 4.40
CA SER A 99 2.99 -2.48 5.39
C SER A 99 4.24 -3.34 5.12
N ARG A 100 5.39 -2.88 5.61
CA ARG A 100 6.68 -3.57 5.48
C ARG A 100 7.11 -4.18 6.80
#